data_AF-M5PF98-F1
#
_entry.id   AF-M5PF98-F1
#
_cell.length_a   1.000
_cell.length_b   1.000
_cell.length_c   1.000
_cell.angle_alpha   90.00
_cell.angle_beta   90.00
_cell.angle_gamma   90.00
#
_symmetry.space_group_name_H-M   'P 1'
#
loop_
_entity.id
_entity.type
_entity.pdbx_description
1 polymer ?
#
loop_
_entity_poly.entity_id
_entity_poly.type
_entity_poly.pdbx_seq_one_letter_code
_entity_poly.pdbx_strand_id
1 'polypeptide(L)'
;MTKTNEKIHVLADESLGGIKREYVEVDRKAEGGEKIVIVDAILSFGKYHNGDIFDLATKRSASVRTACGKCIYDEEYNVLGPTNIVHIDGERYEMVDRKAEVDEKIVIIAPDDDLAVDGDIGKIATVTEVFSEEDIDASPMGWVKRSEYRVLVPAESSEEEPQPSDPIDVIANLATRVAELERENKRIKEDLGWNEMGPGRIAELRNADSDIRHDIAALEERVDNDYEESDAWAGSVNEKMSRLQDEIDTLHKDNRRHGEELEALKYAAKETDGKVAHLESDSDMRLFTAEEVIALLNEMRERQ
;
A
#
# COMPACT_ATOMS: atom_id res chain seq x y z
N MET A 1 -32.81 -30.92 -14.83
CA MET A 1 -32.07 -29.81 -14.21
C MET A 1 -30.68 -29.82 -14.82
N THR A 2 -30.38 -28.86 -15.67
CA THR A 2 -29.07 -28.70 -16.31
C THR A 2 -28.08 -28.24 -15.24
N LYS A 3 -27.23 -29.15 -14.75
CA LYS A 3 -26.03 -28.76 -13.99
C LYS A 3 -25.16 -27.94 -14.94
N THR A 4 -25.20 -26.62 -14.80
CA THR A 4 -24.14 -25.75 -15.30
C THR A 4 -22.83 -26.28 -14.70
N ASN A 5 -21.82 -26.55 -15.53
CA ASN A 5 -20.46 -26.77 -15.06
C ASN A 5 -19.98 -25.45 -14.45
N GLU A 6 -20.39 -25.18 -13.21
CA GLU A 6 -19.96 -24.03 -12.45
C GLU A 6 -18.46 -24.18 -12.21
N LYS A 7 -17.69 -23.17 -12.61
CA LYS A 7 -16.25 -23.15 -12.43
C LYS A 7 -15.98 -22.88 -10.95
N ILE A 8 -15.47 -23.90 -10.26
CA ILE A 8 -15.19 -23.86 -8.82
C ILE A 8 -13.75 -23.40 -8.58
N HIS A 9 -13.59 -22.44 -7.68
CA HIS A 9 -12.30 -21.94 -7.21
C HIS A 9 -12.11 -22.31 -5.74
N VAL A 10 -10.97 -22.91 -5.39
CA VAL A 10 -10.65 -23.25 -4.00
C VAL A 10 -9.62 -22.26 -3.47
N LEU A 11 -10.03 -21.41 -2.54
CA LEU A 11 -9.22 -20.30 -2.02
C LEU A 11 -9.27 -20.25 -0.50
N ALA A 12 -8.25 -19.67 0.14
CA ALA A 12 -8.30 -19.37 1.57
C ALA A 12 -9.38 -18.30 1.84
N ASP A 13 -10.26 -18.58 2.80
CA ASP A 13 -11.30 -17.67 3.28
C ASP A 13 -10.87 -17.08 4.62
N GLU A 14 -10.41 -15.82 4.59
CA GLU A 14 -9.98 -15.10 5.79
C GLU A 14 -11.12 -14.87 6.80
N SER A 15 -12.39 -14.86 6.34
CA SER A 15 -13.55 -14.81 7.26
C SER A 15 -13.75 -16.12 8.03
N LEU A 16 -13.06 -17.19 7.61
CA LEU A 16 -13.01 -18.49 8.26
C LEU A 16 -11.57 -18.84 8.69
N GLY A 17 -10.76 -17.84 9.04
CA GLY A 17 -9.42 -18.06 9.59
C GLY A 17 -8.42 -18.65 8.58
N GLY A 18 -8.69 -18.47 7.28
CA GLY A 18 -7.85 -18.95 6.20
C GLY A 18 -8.14 -20.38 5.75
N ILE A 19 -9.22 -21.02 6.24
CA ILE A 19 -9.66 -22.33 5.73
C ILE A 19 -9.91 -22.23 4.21
N LYS A 20 -9.51 -23.27 3.47
CA LYS A 20 -9.80 -23.36 2.05
C LYS A 20 -11.29 -23.59 1.82
N ARG A 21 -11.93 -22.71 1.07
CA ARG A 21 -13.37 -22.73 0.73
C ARG A 21 -13.57 -22.76 -0.77
N GLU A 22 -14.64 -23.42 -1.21
CA GLU A 22 -15.08 -23.41 -2.61
C GLU A 22 -15.89 -22.13 -2.91
N TYR A 23 -15.54 -21.48 -4.01
CA TYR A 23 -16.22 -20.31 -4.57
C TYR A 23 -16.71 -20.59 -5.98
N VAL A 24 -17.87 -20.04 -6.32
CA VAL A 24 -18.46 -20.11 -7.66
C VAL A 24 -18.46 -18.74 -8.31
N GLU A 25 -18.24 -18.71 -9.61
CA GLU A 25 -18.32 -17.47 -10.39
C GLU A 25 -19.79 -17.04 -10.56
N VAL A 26 -20.10 -15.80 -10.16
CA VAL A 26 -21.42 -15.19 -10.28
C VAL A 26 -21.30 -13.94 -11.16
N ASP A 27 -22.01 -13.95 -12.28
CA ASP A 27 -22.12 -12.80 -13.18
C ASP A 27 -23.02 -11.73 -12.55
N ARG A 28 -22.41 -10.85 -11.76
CA ARG A 28 -23.03 -9.67 -11.17
C ARG A 28 -22.00 -8.62 -10.83
N LYS A 29 -22.48 -7.41 -10.53
CA LYS A 29 -21.64 -6.34 -10.00
C LYS A 29 -21.16 -6.65 -8.60
N ALA A 30 -19.91 -6.28 -8.33
CA ALA A 30 -19.26 -6.52 -7.06
C ALA A 30 -19.51 -5.36 -6.09
N GLU A 31 -19.56 -5.68 -4.81
CA GLU A 31 -19.64 -4.76 -3.68
C GLU A 31 -18.30 -4.70 -2.94
N GLY A 32 -18.13 -3.70 -2.07
CA GLY A 32 -16.90 -3.49 -1.30
C GLY A 32 -16.49 -4.75 -0.50
N GLY A 33 -15.24 -5.17 -0.61
CA GLY A 33 -14.69 -6.31 0.15
C GLY A 33 -14.88 -7.69 -0.49
N GLU A 34 -15.52 -7.79 -1.65
CA GLU A 34 -15.68 -9.07 -2.35
C GLU A 34 -14.42 -9.50 -3.12
N LYS A 35 -14.32 -10.78 -3.44
CA LYS A 35 -13.31 -11.32 -4.37
C LYS A 35 -13.90 -11.40 -5.78
N ILE A 36 -13.09 -11.09 -6.78
CA ILE A 36 -13.47 -11.18 -8.19
C ILE A 36 -12.46 -12.03 -8.97
N VAL A 37 -12.92 -12.65 -10.05
CA VAL A 37 -12.08 -13.36 -11.02
C VAL A 37 -12.23 -12.71 -12.40
N ILE A 38 -11.12 -12.50 -13.08
CA ILE A 38 -11.12 -11.98 -14.45
C ILE A 38 -11.61 -13.06 -15.40
N VAL A 39 -12.66 -12.76 -16.16
CA VAL A 39 -13.22 -13.66 -17.17
C VAL A 39 -12.99 -13.15 -18.58
N ASP A 40 -12.78 -11.84 -18.75
CA ASP A 40 -12.54 -11.23 -20.06
C ASP A 40 -11.61 -10.01 -19.99
N ALA A 41 -10.30 -10.24 -20.12
CA ALA A 41 -9.24 -9.25 -19.95
C ALA A 41 -9.04 -8.31 -21.16
N ILE A 42 -10.12 -7.86 -21.82
CA ILE A 42 -10.05 -7.06 -23.06
C ILE A 42 -9.42 -5.69 -22.83
N LEU A 43 -9.66 -5.05 -21.68
CA LEU A 43 -9.19 -3.71 -21.35
C LEU A 43 -7.99 -3.75 -20.39
N SER A 44 -7.35 -4.91 -20.23
CA SER A 44 -6.25 -5.09 -19.29
C SER A 44 -4.96 -4.40 -19.72
N PHE A 45 -4.75 -4.22 -21.03
CA PHE A 45 -3.47 -3.79 -21.62
C PHE A 45 -2.27 -4.59 -21.08
N GLY A 46 -2.47 -5.89 -20.82
CA GLY A 46 -1.44 -6.80 -20.29
C GLY A 46 -1.16 -6.67 -18.80
N LYS A 47 -1.97 -5.91 -18.04
CA LYS A 47 -1.79 -5.73 -16.58
C LYS A 47 -2.37 -6.87 -15.75
N TYR A 48 -3.25 -7.67 -16.34
CA TYR A 48 -3.91 -8.83 -15.77
C TYR A 48 -4.48 -9.71 -16.89
N HIS A 49 -4.77 -10.97 -16.58
CA HIS A 49 -5.17 -12.01 -17.51
C HIS A 49 -6.43 -12.75 -17.02
N ASN A 50 -7.09 -13.47 -17.93
CA ASN A 50 -8.23 -14.32 -17.58
C ASN A 50 -7.81 -15.37 -16.54
N GLY A 51 -8.59 -15.50 -15.48
CA GLY A 51 -8.30 -16.35 -14.33
C GLY A 51 -7.59 -15.64 -13.19
N ASP A 52 -7.07 -14.43 -13.36
CA ASP A 52 -6.52 -13.66 -12.26
C ASP A 52 -7.60 -13.35 -11.22
N ILE A 53 -7.28 -13.47 -9.94
CA ILE A 53 -8.20 -13.24 -8.82
C ILE A 53 -7.72 -12.03 -8.03
N PHE A 54 -8.66 -11.16 -7.65
CA PHE A 54 -8.36 -9.95 -6.90
C PHE A 54 -9.35 -9.69 -5.76
N ASP A 55 -8.82 -9.20 -4.64
CA ASP A 55 -9.61 -8.58 -3.58
C ASP A 55 -10.04 -7.17 -3.98
N LEU A 56 -11.32 -6.87 -3.80
CA LEU A 56 -11.90 -5.57 -4.13
C LEU A 56 -11.77 -4.60 -2.97
N ALA A 57 -11.19 -3.42 -3.24
CA ALA A 57 -11.08 -2.34 -2.26
C ALA A 57 -12.26 -1.37 -2.34
N THR A 58 -12.61 -0.89 -3.53
CA THR A 58 -13.71 0.09 -3.70
C THR A 58 -14.47 -0.11 -5.02
N LYS A 59 -15.79 0.08 -4.97
CA LYS A 59 -16.66 0.11 -6.16
C LYS A 59 -16.71 1.51 -6.77
N ARG A 60 -16.68 1.59 -8.10
CA ARG A 60 -16.92 2.79 -8.91
C ARG A 60 -18.11 2.58 -9.84
N SER A 61 -18.56 3.64 -10.51
CA SER A 61 -19.77 3.63 -11.33
C SER A 61 -19.81 2.52 -12.40
N ALA A 62 -18.71 2.27 -13.09
CA ALA A 62 -18.60 1.26 -14.15
C ALA A 62 -17.32 0.41 -14.03
N SER A 63 -16.70 0.42 -12.86
CA SER A 63 -15.46 -0.32 -12.62
C SER A 63 -15.30 -0.60 -11.14
N VAL A 64 -14.31 -1.41 -10.81
CA VAL A 64 -13.86 -1.65 -9.45
C VAL A 64 -12.38 -1.30 -9.32
N ARG A 65 -11.94 -0.99 -8.10
CA ARG A 65 -10.52 -0.87 -7.76
C ARG A 65 -10.14 -1.98 -6.80
N THR A 66 -9.11 -2.74 -7.16
CA THR A 66 -8.58 -3.83 -6.32
C THR A 66 -7.72 -3.29 -5.19
N ALA A 67 -7.46 -4.12 -4.18
CA ALA A 67 -6.53 -3.82 -3.08
C ALA A 67 -5.12 -3.48 -3.58
N CYS A 68 -4.66 -4.11 -4.67
CA CYS A 68 -3.38 -3.80 -5.32
C CYS A 68 -3.45 -2.61 -6.30
N GLY A 69 -4.52 -1.81 -6.28
CA GLY A 69 -4.64 -0.56 -7.04
C GLY A 69 -5.01 -0.71 -8.52
N LYS A 70 -5.32 -1.93 -8.99
CA LYS A 70 -5.76 -2.15 -10.38
C LYS A 70 -7.20 -1.67 -10.57
N CYS A 71 -7.50 -1.11 -11.73
CA CYS A 71 -8.87 -0.75 -12.14
C CYS A 71 -9.35 -1.78 -13.15
N ILE A 72 -10.51 -2.39 -12.88
CA ILE A 72 -11.10 -3.46 -13.70
C ILE A 72 -12.54 -3.06 -14.01
N TYR A 73 -12.95 -3.15 -15.28
CA TYR A 73 -14.30 -2.77 -15.69
C TYR A 73 -15.33 -3.84 -15.32
N ASP A 74 -16.59 -3.45 -15.16
CA ASP A 74 -17.69 -4.34 -14.71
C ASP A 74 -17.91 -5.52 -15.66
N GLU A 75 -17.51 -5.39 -16.92
CA GLU A 75 -17.64 -6.40 -17.96
C GLU A 75 -16.48 -7.43 -17.97
N GLU A 76 -15.39 -7.19 -17.24
CA GLU A 76 -14.16 -8.01 -17.32
C GLU A 76 -14.07 -9.09 -16.23
N TYR A 77 -14.98 -9.07 -15.24
CA TYR A 77 -14.91 -9.94 -14.07
C TYR A 77 -16.24 -10.56 -13.70
N ASN A 78 -16.16 -11.71 -13.01
CA ASN A 78 -17.25 -12.28 -12.23
C ASN A 78 -16.94 -12.18 -10.73
N VAL A 79 -17.97 -12.10 -9.90
CA VAL A 79 -17.81 -12.15 -8.43
C VAL A 79 -17.62 -13.59 -8.00
N LEU A 80 -16.71 -13.83 -7.06
CA LEU A 80 -16.55 -15.15 -6.44
C LEU A 80 -17.48 -15.25 -5.23
N GLY A 81 -18.62 -15.92 -5.43
CA GLY A 81 -19.59 -16.20 -4.39
C GLY A 81 -19.15 -17.40 -3.54
N PRO A 82 -19.02 -17.26 -2.20
CA PRO A 82 -18.66 -18.38 -1.34
C PRO A 82 -19.76 -19.45 -1.29
N THR A 83 -19.38 -20.72 -1.32
CA THR A 83 -20.29 -21.86 -1.10
C THR A 83 -20.24 -22.34 0.36
N ASN A 84 -21.03 -23.34 0.75
CA ASN A 84 -20.88 -23.95 2.08
C ASN A 84 -19.83 -25.07 2.13
N ILE A 85 -19.07 -25.30 1.06
CA ILE A 85 -18.07 -26.36 1.00
C ILE A 85 -16.69 -25.83 1.40
N VAL A 86 -16.07 -26.51 2.36
CA VAL A 86 -14.71 -26.24 2.85
C VAL A 86 -13.82 -27.48 2.72
N HIS A 87 -12.52 -27.26 2.65
CA HIS A 87 -11.49 -28.28 2.51
C HIS A 87 -10.64 -28.30 3.78
N ILE A 88 -10.69 -29.40 4.53
CA ILE A 88 -10.00 -29.59 5.80
C ILE A 88 -9.19 -30.88 5.69
N ASP A 89 -7.88 -30.80 5.91
CA ASP A 89 -6.95 -31.94 5.79
C ASP A 89 -7.04 -32.71 4.46
N GLY A 90 -7.45 -32.04 3.38
CA GLY A 90 -7.64 -32.64 2.05
C GLY A 90 -9.00 -33.29 1.81
N GLU A 91 -9.88 -33.29 2.81
CA GLU A 91 -11.25 -33.78 2.70
C GLU A 91 -12.24 -32.63 2.50
N ARG A 92 -13.34 -32.90 1.79
CA ARG A 92 -14.40 -31.94 1.50
C ARG A 92 -15.51 -32.07 2.54
N TYR A 93 -15.90 -30.96 3.14
CA TYR A 93 -16.98 -30.90 4.11
C TYR A 93 -17.98 -29.81 3.72
N GLU A 94 -19.27 -30.09 3.88
CA GLU A 94 -20.33 -29.10 3.84
C GLU A 94 -20.58 -28.54 5.24
N MET A 95 -20.52 -27.22 5.36
CA MET A 95 -20.89 -26.48 6.57
C MET A 95 -22.41 -26.40 6.66
N VAL A 96 -22.98 -27.12 7.63
CA VAL A 96 -24.43 -27.19 7.84
C VAL A 96 -24.82 -26.42 9.09
N ASP A 97 -25.82 -25.55 8.96
CA ASP A 97 -26.41 -24.83 10.08
C ASP A 97 -27.47 -25.69 10.77
N ARG A 98 -27.01 -26.60 11.63
CA ARG A 98 -27.87 -27.44 12.48
C ARG A 98 -27.24 -27.70 13.83
N LYS A 99 -28.04 -28.24 14.76
CA LYS A 99 -27.56 -28.74 16.04
C LYS A 99 -26.54 -29.86 15.82
N ALA A 100 -25.42 -29.78 16.55
CA ALA A 100 -24.41 -30.82 16.55
C ALA A 100 -24.75 -31.96 17.52
N GLU A 101 -24.27 -33.16 17.20
CA GLU A 101 -24.30 -34.34 18.05
C GLU A 101 -22.90 -34.65 18.60
N VAL A 102 -22.83 -35.42 19.68
CA VAL A 102 -21.56 -35.88 20.25
C VAL A 102 -20.76 -36.64 19.18
N ASP A 103 -19.44 -36.44 19.16
CA ASP A 103 -18.49 -36.96 18.18
C ASP A 103 -18.53 -36.32 16.77
N GLU A 104 -19.41 -35.33 16.52
CA GLU A 104 -19.38 -34.58 15.27
C GLU A 104 -18.24 -33.54 15.22
N LYS A 105 -17.71 -33.32 14.01
CA LYS A 105 -16.76 -32.24 13.75
C LYS A 105 -17.50 -30.94 13.49
N ILE A 106 -16.99 -29.84 14.05
CA ILE A 106 -17.51 -28.50 13.84
C ILE A 106 -16.38 -27.54 13.43
N VAL A 107 -16.77 -26.44 12.79
CA VAL A 107 -15.91 -25.28 12.53
C VAL A 107 -16.47 -24.05 13.25
N ILE A 108 -15.59 -23.27 13.87
CA ILE A 108 -15.95 -21.99 14.48
C ILE A 108 -16.00 -20.91 13.40
N ILE A 109 -17.13 -20.20 13.29
CA ILE A 109 -17.37 -19.21 12.23
C ILE A 109 -17.53 -17.77 12.74
N ALA A 110 -17.88 -17.59 14.01
CA ALA A 110 -18.16 -16.28 14.59
C ALA A 110 -18.10 -16.38 16.12
N PRO A 111 -16.92 -16.27 16.75
CA PRO A 111 -16.78 -16.30 18.19
C PRO A 111 -17.48 -15.08 18.82
N ASP A 112 -18.22 -15.26 19.91
CA ASP A 112 -18.74 -14.16 20.72
C ASP A 112 -17.68 -13.74 21.76
N ASP A 113 -17.60 -12.44 22.04
CA ASP A 113 -16.54 -11.74 22.82
C ASP A 113 -16.31 -12.32 24.23
N ASP A 114 -17.25 -13.11 24.74
CA ASP A 114 -17.24 -13.60 26.12
C ASP A 114 -16.34 -14.83 26.35
N LEU A 115 -16.10 -15.68 25.34
CA LEU A 115 -15.44 -16.99 25.55
C LEU A 115 -14.53 -17.46 24.42
N ALA A 116 -14.87 -17.17 23.17
CA ALA A 116 -14.02 -17.48 22.02
C ALA A 116 -13.34 -16.17 21.55
N VAL A 117 -12.05 -16.22 21.26
CA VAL A 117 -11.32 -15.05 20.76
C VAL A 117 -11.32 -15.06 19.23
N ASP A 118 -11.12 -13.91 18.59
CA ASP A 118 -11.01 -13.81 17.11
C ASP A 118 -10.03 -14.84 16.51
N GLY A 119 -9.00 -15.24 17.26
CA GLY A 119 -8.05 -16.28 16.87
C GLY A 119 -8.59 -17.71 16.86
N ASP A 120 -9.86 -17.94 17.24
CA ASP A 120 -10.55 -19.23 17.19
C ASP A 120 -11.34 -19.43 15.90
N ILE A 121 -11.57 -18.37 15.11
CA ILE A 121 -12.23 -18.49 13.81
C ILE A 121 -11.48 -19.48 12.91
N GLY A 122 -12.20 -20.42 12.31
CA GLY A 122 -11.62 -21.46 11.48
C GLY A 122 -10.99 -22.63 12.25
N LYS A 123 -11.05 -22.65 13.59
CA LYS A 123 -10.61 -23.85 14.33
C LYS A 123 -11.62 -24.98 14.19
N ILE A 124 -11.09 -26.18 14.11
CA ILE A 124 -11.85 -27.43 14.05
C ILE A 124 -11.87 -28.05 15.44
N ALA A 125 -13.05 -28.45 15.88
CA ALA A 125 -13.24 -29.12 17.16
C ALA A 125 -14.18 -30.31 17.01
N THR A 126 -14.08 -31.24 17.96
CA THR A 126 -15.00 -32.38 18.06
C THR A 126 -15.89 -32.20 19.26
N VAL A 127 -17.20 -32.36 19.05
CA VAL A 127 -18.22 -32.22 20.10
C VAL A 127 -18.03 -33.32 21.15
N THR A 128 -17.89 -32.95 22.41
CA THR A 128 -17.76 -33.86 23.54
C THR A 128 -19.04 -33.98 24.35
N GLU A 129 -19.82 -32.90 24.44
CA GLU A 129 -21.11 -32.88 25.16
C GLU A 129 -22.08 -31.90 24.49
N VAL A 130 -23.38 -32.21 24.55
CA VAL A 130 -24.45 -31.35 24.01
C VAL A 130 -25.37 -30.95 25.15
N PHE A 131 -25.49 -29.65 25.40
CA PHE A 131 -26.31 -29.11 26.48
C PHE A 131 -27.77 -28.89 26.03
N SER A 132 -28.64 -28.63 27.01
CA SER A 132 -30.08 -28.47 26.78
C SER A 132 -30.46 -27.23 25.97
N GLU A 133 -29.58 -26.22 25.90
CA GLU A 133 -29.80 -24.95 25.18
C GLU A 133 -29.17 -24.93 23.78
N GLU A 134 -28.82 -26.10 23.23
CA GLU A 134 -28.17 -26.28 21.90
C GLU A 134 -26.70 -25.88 21.81
N ASP A 135 -26.17 -25.31 22.89
CA ASP A 135 -24.74 -25.13 23.11
C ASP A 135 -24.03 -26.47 23.34
N ILE A 136 -22.73 -26.48 23.10
CA ILE A 136 -21.92 -27.69 23.13
C ILE A 136 -20.64 -27.46 23.92
N ASP A 137 -20.07 -28.55 24.42
CA ASP A 137 -18.64 -28.60 24.77
C ASP A 137 -17.91 -29.29 23.61
N ALA A 138 -16.79 -28.75 23.17
CA ALA A 138 -16.03 -29.28 22.04
C ALA A 138 -14.52 -29.23 22.32
N SER A 139 -13.80 -30.32 22.12
CA SER A 139 -12.35 -30.36 22.31
C SER A 139 -11.62 -29.91 21.04
N PRO A 140 -10.61 -29.03 21.12
CA PRO A 140 -9.97 -28.47 22.32
C PRO A 140 -10.51 -27.09 22.77
N MET A 141 -11.67 -26.65 22.28
CA MET A 141 -12.21 -25.30 22.45
C MET A 141 -12.94 -25.05 23.78
N GLY A 142 -13.51 -26.09 24.41
CA GLY A 142 -14.39 -25.94 25.55
C GLY A 142 -15.83 -25.62 25.12
N TRP A 143 -16.52 -24.79 25.91
CA TRP A 143 -17.92 -24.42 25.67
C TRP A 143 -18.07 -23.50 24.45
N VAL A 144 -18.97 -23.85 23.53
CA VAL A 144 -19.24 -23.12 22.27
C VAL A 144 -20.74 -22.91 22.10
N LYS A 145 -21.15 -21.68 21.77
CA LYS A 145 -22.57 -21.35 21.55
C LYS A 145 -23.06 -21.88 20.21
N ARG A 146 -24.35 -22.20 20.12
CA ARG A 146 -24.99 -22.66 18.86
C ARG A 146 -24.76 -21.73 17.66
N SER A 147 -24.70 -20.43 17.88
CA SER A 147 -24.47 -19.42 16.84
C SER A 147 -23.04 -19.40 16.29
N GLU A 148 -22.08 -19.90 17.06
CA GLU A 148 -20.65 -19.73 16.80
C GLU A 148 -20.07 -20.83 15.90
N TYR A 149 -20.81 -21.93 15.68
CA TYR A 149 -20.31 -23.08 14.93
C TYR A 149 -21.18 -23.48 13.74
N ARG A 150 -20.57 -24.24 12.82
CA ARG A 150 -21.27 -25.04 11.80
C ARG A 150 -20.79 -26.48 11.86
N VAL A 151 -21.71 -27.42 11.65
CA VAL A 151 -21.39 -28.84 11.62
C VAL A 151 -20.76 -29.17 10.28
N LEU A 152 -19.67 -29.93 10.31
CA LEU A 152 -18.94 -30.37 9.12
C LEU A 152 -19.44 -31.75 8.73
N VAL A 153 -20.30 -31.78 7.72
CA VAL A 153 -20.79 -33.04 7.14
C VAL A 153 -19.87 -33.41 5.98
N PRO A 154 -19.31 -34.64 5.92
CA PRO A 154 -18.53 -35.06 4.76
C PRO A 154 -19.35 -34.88 3.49
N ALA A 155 -18.86 -34.04 2.59
CA ALA A 155 -19.46 -33.89 1.27
C ALA A 155 -18.91 -35.03 0.41
N GLU A 156 -19.78 -35.80 -0.23
CA GLU A 156 -19.33 -36.90 -1.09
C GLU A 156 -18.26 -36.38 -2.08
N SER A 157 -17.06 -36.92 -1.91
CA SER A 157 -16.03 -36.87 -2.93
C SER A 157 -16.65 -37.47 -4.18
N SER A 158 -16.68 -36.74 -5.30
CA SER A 158 -17.08 -37.31 -6.59
C SER A 158 -16.03 -38.30 -7.14
N GLU A 159 -15.13 -38.79 -6.30
CA GLU A 159 -14.19 -39.86 -6.60
C GLU A 159 -14.48 -41.05 -5.67
N GLU A 160 -15.59 -41.74 -5.91
CA GLU A 160 -15.70 -43.15 -5.54
C GLU A 160 -14.68 -43.92 -6.38
N GLU A 161 -13.45 -44.07 -5.88
CA GLU A 161 -12.57 -45.13 -6.35
C GLU A 161 -13.21 -46.47 -5.93
N PRO A 162 -13.62 -47.34 -6.88
CA PRO A 162 -14.21 -48.62 -6.52
C PRO A 162 -13.18 -49.43 -5.72
N GLN A 163 -13.52 -49.76 -4.48
CA GLN A 163 -12.74 -50.65 -3.62
C GLN A 163 -12.63 -52.02 -4.32
N PRO A 164 -11.44 -52.42 -4.80
CA PRO A 164 -11.27 -53.69 -5.47
C PRO A 164 -11.27 -54.80 -4.44
N SER A 165 -12.14 -55.80 -4.63
CA SER A 165 -12.30 -56.92 -3.68
C SER A 165 -11.28 -58.05 -3.91
N ASP A 166 -10.46 -57.97 -4.97
CA ASP A 166 -9.45 -58.96 -5.36
C ASP A 166 -8.02 -58.33 -5.42
N PRO A 167 -6.98 -58.98 -4.86
CA PRO A 167 -5.57 -58.58 -5.02
C PRO A 167 -5.12 -58.32 -6.46
N ILE A 168 -5.70 -58.99 -7.46
CA ILE A 168 -5.40 -58.76 -8.88
C ILE A 168 -5.89 -57.39 -9.33
N ASP A 169 -7.08 -56.98 -8.89
CA ASP A 169 -7.66 -55.68 -9.22
C ASP A 169 -6.91 -54.54 -8.52
N VAL A 170 -6.41 -54.76 -7.29
CA VAL A 170 -5.52 -53.82 -6.59
C VAL A 170 -4.24 -53.61 -7.39
N ILE A 171 -3.62 -54.68 -7.89
CA ILE A 171 -2.39 -54.59 -8.70
C ILE A 171 -2.64 -53.85 -10.02
N ALA A 172 -3.76 -54.11 -10.69
CA ALA A 172 -4.14 -53.43 -11.92
C ALA A 172 -4.41 -51.93 -11.72
N ASN A 173 -5.11 -51.58 -10.64
CA ASN A 173 -5.39 -50.18 -10.29
C ASN A 173 -4.09 -49.45 -9.90
N LEU A 174 -3.24 -50.08 -9.09
CA LEU A 174 -1.95 -49.51 -8.71
C LEU A 174 -1.03 -49.30 -9.93
N ALA A 175 -0.97 -50.25 -10.85
CA ALA A 175 -0.21 -50.10 -12.10
C ALA A 175 -0.73 -48.94 -12.96
N THR A 176 -2.05 -48.73 -12.98
CA THR A 176 -2.68 -47.62 -13.70
C THR A 176 -2.30 -46.27 -13.08
N ARG A 177 -2.45 -46.13 -11.75
CA ARG A 177 -2.06 -44.91 -11.02
C ARG A 177 -0.57 -44.61 -11.14
N VAL A 178 0.30 -45.63 -11.10
CA VAL A 178 1.75 -45.44 -11.31
C VAL A 178 2.01 -44.89 -12.72
N ALA A 179 1.35 -45.43 -13.75
CA ALA A 179 1.52 -44.95 -15.11
C ALA A 179 0.98 -43.51 -15.31
N GLU A 180 -0.09 -43.13 -14.60
CA GLU A 180 -0.61 -41.76 -14.60
C GLU A 180 0.35 -40.80 -13.89
N LEU A 181 0.84 -41.18 -12.70
CA LEU A 181 1.83 -40.41 -11.95
C LEU A 181 3.12 -40.22 -12.75
N GLU A 182 3.59 -41.25 -13.46
CA GLU A 182 4.77 -41.13 -14.33
C GLU A 182 4.55 -40.14 -15.48
N ARG A 183 3.37 -40.15 -16.12
CA ARG A 183 3.02 -39.18 -17.16
C ARG A 183 2.92 -37.77 -16.61
N GLU A 184 2.33 -37.60 -15.44
CA GLU A 184 2.19 -36.30 -14.80
C GLU A 184 3.54 -35.75 -14.35
N ASN A 185 4.40 -36.58 -13.77
CA ASN A 185 5.77 -36.21 -13.40
C ASN A 185 6.60 -35.81 -14.65
N LYS A 186 6.38 -36.48 -15.78
CA LYS A 186 6.98 -36.08 -17.06
C LYS A 186 6.47 -34.71 -17.53
N ARG A 187 5.16 -34.47 -17.51
CA ARG A 187 4.57 -33.15 -17.82
C ARG A 187 5.12 -32.06 -16.92
N ILE A 188 5.13 -32.26 -15.61
CA ILE A 188 5.66 -31.28 -14.64
C ILE A 188 7.12 -30.94 -14.95
N LYS A 189 7.96 -31.93 -15.30
CA LYS A 189 9.35 -31.69 -15.71
C LYS A 189 9.45 -30.90 -17.02
N GLU A 190 8.52 -31.09 -17.95
CA GLU A 190 8.45 -30.32 -19.20
C GLU A 190 7.96 -28.89 -18.94
N ASP A 191 6.86 -28.70 -18.20
CA ASP A 191 6.26 -27.41 -17.86
C ASP A 191 7.21 -26.53 -17.04
N LEU A 192 7.91 -27.14 -16.08
CA LEU A 192 8.95 -26.44 -15.32
C LEU A 192 10.23 -26.22 -16.13
N GLY A 193 10.30 -26.67 -17.39
CA GLY A 193 11.47 -26.53 -18.24
C GLY A 193 12.71 -27.23 -17.67
N TRP A 194 12.55 -28.25 -16.82
CA TRP A 194 13.66 -28.91 -16.12
C TRP A 194 14.70 -29.49 -17.11
N ASN A 195 14.23 -30.00 -18.25
CA ASN A 195 15.07 -30.52 -19.31
C ASN A 195 15.88 -29.42 -20.04
N GLU A 196 15.37 -28.20 -20.08
CA GLU A 196 16.03 -27.03 -20.67
C GLU A 196 16.95 -26.33 -19.67
N MET A 197 16.57 -26.33 -18.39
CA MET A 197 17.33 -25.70 -17.32
C MET A 197 18.58 -26.49 -16.95
N GLY A 198 18.53 -27.82 -17.03
CA GLY A 198 19.67 -28.69 -16.72
C GLY A 198 20.06 -28.71 -15.24
N PRO A 199 20.87 -29.68 -14.81
CA PRO A 199 21.36 -29.75 -13.43
C PRO A 199 22.31 -28.58 -13.15
N GLY A 200 21.96 -27.71 -12.20
CA GLY A 200 22.80 -26.59 -11.76
C GLY A 200 22.16 -25.20 -11.86
N ARG A 201 21.10 -25.03 -12.67
CA ARG A 201 20.40 -23.74 -12.87
C ARG A 201 19.92 -23.10 -11.55
N ILE A 202 19.47 -23.92 -10.59
CA ILE A 202 19.06 -23.44 -9.27
C ILE A 202 20.23 -22.82 -8.51
N ALA A 203 21.44 -23.39 -8.63
CA ALA A 203 22.63 -22.83 -8.01
C ALA A 203 23.06 -21.52 -8.69
N GLU A 204 22.97 -21.44 -10.02
CA GLU A 204 23.22 -20.21 -10.78
C GLU A 204 22.23 -19.10 -10.42
N LEU A 205 20.93 -19.42 -10.35
CA LEU A 205 19.89 -18.48 -9.93
C LEU A 205 20.11 -18.00 -8.50
N ARG A 206 20.54 -18.88 -7.59
CA ARG A 206 20.89 -18.48 -6.21
C ARG A 206 22.09 -17.55 -6.15
N ASN A 207 23.11 -17.79 -6.97
CA ASN A 207 24.26 -16.89 -7.05
C ASN A 207 23.84 -15.53 -7.63
N ALA A 208 23.07 -15.52 -8.72
CA ALA A 208 22.55 -14.28 -9.29
C ALA A 208 21.65 -13.51 -8.31
N ASP A 209 20.79 -14.20 -7.55
CA ASP A 209 19.98 -13.58 -6.48
C ASP A 209 20.86 -12.99 -5.37
N SER A 210 21.95 -13.67 -5.01
CA SER A 210 22.93 -13.17 -4.05
C SER A 210 23.64 -11.91 -4.56
N ASP A 211 24.05 -11.89 -5.84
CA ASP A 211 24.69 -10.73 -6.46
C ASP A 211 23.71 -9.54 -6.52
N ILE A 212 22.47 -9.77 -6.92
CA ILE A 212 21.42 -8.74 -6.94
C ILE A 212 21.20 -8.15 -5.54
N ARG A 213 21.13 -8.99 -4.50
CA ARG A 213 20.99 -8.50 -3.12
C ARG A 213 22.17 -7.66 -2.68
N HIS A 214 23.39 -8.01 -3.09
CA HIS A 214 24.58 -7.22 -2.80
C HIS A 214 24.52 -5.85 -3.48
N ASP A 215 24.14 -5.82 -4.76
CA ASP A 215 23.98 -4.57 -5.53
C ASP A 215 22.89 -3.68 -4.94
N ILE A 216 21.77 -4.26 -4.49
CA ILE A 216 20.69 -3.52 -3.81
C ILE A 216 21.21 -2.87 -2.53
N ALA A 217 21.93 -3.60 -1.69
CA ALA A 217 22.49 -3.06 -0.45
C ALA A 217 23.46 -1.88 -0.72
N ALA A 218 24.30 -1.99 -1.75
CA ALA A 218 25.20 -0.91 -2.15
C ALA A 218 24.44 0.32 -2.68
N LEU A 219 23.33 0.12 -3.39
CA LEU A 219 22.48 1.21 -3.85
C LEU A 219 21.73 1.90 -2.71
N GLU A 220 21.23 1.13 -1.74
CA GLU A 220 20.59 1.67 -0.53
C GLU A 220 21.55 2.57 0.24
N GLU A 221 22.78 2.10 0.50
CA GLU A 221 23.81 2.91 1.16
C GLU A 221 24.14 4.19 0.39
N ARG A 222 24.19 4.13 -0.94
CA ARG A 222 24.44 5.33 -1.75
C ARG A 222 23.29 6.33 -1.66
N VAL A 223 22.05 5.85 -1.69
CA VAL A 223 20.86 6.70 -1.58
C VAL A 223 20.82 7.40 -0.22
N ASP A 224 21.13 6.68 0.86
CA ASP A 224 21.20 7.26 2.20
C ASP A 224 22.26 8.37 2.29
N ASN A 225 23.46 8.12 1.74
CA ASN A 225 24.51 9.14 1.67
C ASN A 225 24.09 10.37 0.84
N ASP A 226 23.45 10.17 -0.31
CA ASP A 226 22.96 11.27 -1.16
C ASP A 226 21.91 12.12 -0.41
N TYR A 227 21.04 11.49 0.39
CA TYR A 227 20.08 12.20 1.23
C TYR A 227 20.76 13.01 2.32
N GLU A 228 21.75 12.44 3.01
CA GLU A 228 22.52 13.16 4.04
C GLU A 228 23.27 14.36 3.46
N GLU A 229 23.90 14.20 2.29
CA GLU A 229 24.59 15.31 1.60
C GLU A 229 23.61 16.40 1.16
N SER A 230 22.45 16.01 0.62
CA SER A 230 21.40 16.95 0.23
C SER A 230 20.86 17.74 1.43
N ASP A 231 20.64 17.09 2.58
CA ASP A 231 20.16 17.74 3.80
C ASP A 231 21.21 18.73 4.36
N ALA A 232 22.48 18.31 4.40
CA ALA A 232 23.59 19.17 4.79
C ALA A 232 23.72 20.41 3.87
N TRP A 233 23.57 20.21 2.56
CA TRP A 233 23.57 21.31 1.59
C TRP A 233 22.39 22.27 1.81
N ALA A 234 21.18 21.74 2.01
CA ALA A 234 19.99 22.54 2.30
C ALA A 234 20.17 23.37 3.59
N GLY A 235 20.75 22.78 4.64
CA GLY A 235 21.11 23.48 5.88
C GLY A 235 22.07 24.66 5.63
N SER A 236 23.13 24.45 4.85
CA SER A 236 24.09 25.51 4.50
C SER A 236 23.45 26.65 3.71
N VAL A 237 22.58 26.32 2.74
CA VAL A 237 21.86 27.34 1.95
C VAL A 237 20.94 28.17 2.83
N ASN A 238 20.17 27.52 3.72
CA ASN A 238 19.26 28.22 4.63
C ASN A 238 20.02 29.15 5.58
N GLU A 239 21.15 28.72 6.14
CA GLU A 239 21.97 29.58 7.01
C GLU A 239 22.49 30.82 6.28
N LYS A 240 22.96 30.66 5.02
CA LYS A 240 23.38 31.79 4.19
C LYS A 240 22.21 32.72 3.86
N MET A 241 21.05 32.17 3.54
CA MET A 241 19.83 32.93 3.27
C MET A 241 19.43 33.79 4.48
N SER A 242 19.48 33.22 5.69
CA SER A 242 19.19 33.95 6.94
C SER A 242 20.17 35.09 7.16
N ARG A 243 21.49 34.86 6.98
CA ARG A 243 22.49 35.93 7.10
C ARG A 243 22.25 37.07 6.12
N LEU A 244 21.94 36.74 4.87
CA LEU A 244 21.64 37.75 3.85
C LEU A 244 20.36 38.53 4.20
N GLN A 245 19.35 37.86 4.75
CA GLN A 245 18.13 38.52 5.20
C GLN A 245 18.41 39.51 6.33
N ASP A 246 19.23 39.12 7.32
CA ASP A 246 19.64 40.01 8.42
C ASP A 246 20.43 41.23 7.91
N GLU A 247 21.30 41.04 6.91
CA GLU A 247 22.05 42.11 6.27
C GLU A 247 21.13 43.08 5.50
N ILE A 248 20.18 42.55 4.71
CA ILE A 248 19.18 43.34 4.00
C ILE A 248 18.33 44.16 4.98
N ASP A 249 17.90 43.56 6.09
CA ASP A 249 17.10 44.24 7.11
C ASP A 249 17.87 45.37 7.79
N THR A 250 19.17 45.17 8.02
CA THR A 250 20.06 46.18 8.57
C THR A 250 20.24 47.34 7.60
N LEU A 251 20.54 47.05 6.33
CA LEU A 251 20.67 48.07 5.28
C LEU A 251 19.37 48.86 5.07
N HIS A 252 18.21 48.21 5.14
CA HIS A 252 16.92 48.89 5.08
C HIS A 252 16.71 49.86 6.24
N LYS A 253 17.13 49.50 7.46
CA LYS A 253 17.05 50.39 8.63
C LYS A 253 17.98 51.60 8.46
N ASP A 254 19.21 51.38 8.02
CA ASP A 254 20.17 52.46 7.79
C ASP A 254 19.71 53.41 6.69
N ASN A 255 19.20 52.89 5.57
CA ASN A 255 18.65 53.74 4.50
C ASN A 255 17.47 54.58 4.98
N ARG A 256 16.60 54.04 5.84
CA ARG A 256 15.50 54.82 6.45
C ARG A 256 16.06 55.95 7.31
N ARG A 257 17.02 55.65 8.18
CA ARG A 257 17.67 56.64 9.05
C ARG A 257 18.35 57.74 8.24
N HIS A 258 19.14 57.38 7.23
CA HIS A 258 19.77 58.37 6.35
C HIS A 258 18.73 59.23 5.62
N GLY A 259 17.59 58.64 5.23
CA GLY A 259 16.47 59.40 4.66
C GLY A 259 15.89 60.45 5.64
N GLU A 260 15.72 60.08 6.90
CA GLU A 260 15.28 60.99 7.97
C GLU A 260 16.32 62.10 8.24
N GLU A 261 17.60 61.76 8.29
CA GLU A 261 18.70 62.72 8.47
C GLU A 261 18.79 63.72 7.30
N LEU A 262 18.62 63.25 6.06
CA LEU A 262 18.59 64.11 4.88
C LEU A 262 17.43 65.11 4.89
N GLU A 263 16.23 64.68 5.28
CA GLU A 263 15.08 65.59 5.41
C GLU A 263 15.25 66.58 6.56
N ALA A 264 15.84 66.16 7.69
CA ALA A 264 16.18 67.06 8.79
C ALA A 264 17.20 68.13 8.37
N LEU A 265 18.27 67.74 7.66
CA LEU A 265 19.26 68.68 7.13
C LEU A 265 18.66 69.65 6.13
N LYS A 266 17.77 69.17 5.26
CA LYS A 266 17.06 70.01 4.28
C LYS A 266 16.13 71.01 4.96
N TYR A 267 15.47 70.63 6.05
CA TYR A 267 14.68 71.56 6.86
C TYR A 267 15.58 72.62 7.52
N ALA A 268 16.68 72.20 8.15
CA ALA A 268 17.63 73.11 8.77
C ALA A 268 18.24 74.10 7.77
N ALA A 269 18.61 73.64 6.57
CA ALA A 269 19.12 74.49 5.49
C ALA A 269 18.10 75.55 5.04
N LYS A 270 16.83 75.18 4.88
CA LYS A 270 15.75 76.14 4.58
C LYS A 270 15.56 77.16 5.69
N GLU A 271 15.64 76.74 6.95
CA GLU A 271 15.53 77.66 8.09
C GLU A 271 16.71 78.64 8.13
N THR A 272 17.94 78.17 7.85
CA THR A 272 19.12 79.05 7.77
C THR A 272 19.04 80.02 6.60
N ASP A 273 18.59 79.58 5.42
CA ASP A 273 18.39 80.47 4.27
C ASP A 273 17.38 81.58 4.59
N GLY A 274 16.29 81.25 5.28
CA GLY A 274 15.32 82.23 5.75
C GLY A 274 15.93 83.25 6.73
N LYS A 275 16.75 82.79 7.69
CA LYS A 275 17.46 83.67 8.64
C LYS A 275 18.50 84.56 7.93
N VAL A 276 19.24 84.02 6.97
CA VAL A 276 20.20 84.77 6.15
C VAL A 276 19.49 85.86 5.36
N ALA A 277 18.36 85.54 4.71
CA ALA A 277 17.57 86.52 3.98
C ALA A 277 17.05 87.66 4.88
N HIS A 278 16.65 87.34 6.12
CA HIS A 278 16.28 88.37 7.11
C HIS A 278 17.46 89.27 7.50
N LEU A 279 18.66 88.71 7.70
CA LEU A 279 19.86 89.48 8.04
C LEU A 279 20.33 90.39 6.90
N GLU A 280 20.22 89.96 5.64
CA GLU A 280 20.50 90.80 4.47
C GLU A 280 19.49 91.95 4.30
N SER A 281 18.23 91.74 4.70
CA SER A 281 17.21 92.79 4.65
C SER A 281 17.35 93.83 5.76
N ASP A 282 17.82 93.41 6.95
CA ASP A 282 17.90 94.27 8.15
C ASP A 282 19.26 94.97 8.31
N SER A 283 20.27 94.62 7.51
CA SER A 283 21.61 95.23 7.55
C SER A 283 22.01 95.81 6.19
N ASP A 284 22.74 96.93 6.19
CA ASP A 284 23.36 97.50 4.97
C ASP A 284 24.54 96.63 4.45
N MET A 285 24.64 95.36 4.85
CA MET A 285 25.70 94.41 4.50
C MET A 285 25.13 93.25 3.68
N ARG A 286 25.68 93.03 2.48
CA ARG A 286 25.38 91.88 1.63
C ARG A 286 26.22 90.67 2.05
N LEU A 287 25.59 89.50 2.20
CA LEU A 287 26.32 88.26 2.44
C LEU A 287 26.71 87.65 1.08
N PHE A 288 27.95 87.19 0.98
CA PHE A 288 28.47 86.59 -0.25
C PHE A 288 28.43 85.06 -0.12
N THR A 289 28.02 84.39 -1.19
CA THR A 289 28.15 82.93 -1.32
C THR A 289 29.61 82.51 -1.35
N ALA A 290 29.88 81.23 -1.04
CA ALA A 290 31.24 80.70 -1.08
C ALA A 290 31.91 80.89 -2.46
N GLU A 291 31.13 80.74 -3.54
CA GLU A 291 31.61 80.96 -4.91
C GLU A 291 31.92 82.43 -5.18
N GLU A 292 31.08 83.37 -4.72
CA GLU A 292 31.34 84.81 -4.84
C GLU A 292 32.58 85.23 -4.04
N VAL A 293 32.78 84.69 -2.84
CA VAL A 293 33.99 84.96 -2.03
C VAL A 293 35.24 84.41 -2.74
N ILE A 294 35.18 83.21 -3.31
CA ILE A 294 36.29 82.63 -4.07
C ILE A 294 36.60 83.48 -5.31
N ALA A 295 35.57 83.92 -6.04
CA ALA A 295 35.74 84.79 -7.20
C ALA A 295 36.39 86.14 -6.82
N LEU A 296 35.92 86.77 -5.73
CA LEU A 296 36.51 87.99 -5.18
C LEU A 296 37.96 87.80 -4.75
N LEU A 297 38.28 86.71 -4.05
CA LEU A 297 39.66 86.39 -3.63
C LEU A 297 40.58 86.09 -4.81
N ASN A 298 40.07 85.51 -5.90
CA ASN A 298 40.82 85.32 -7.12
C ASN A 298 41.08 86.67 -7.84
N GLU A 299 40.07 87.53 -7.98
CA GLU A 299 40.25 88.88 -8.52
C GLU A 299 41.24 89.71 -7.69
N MET A 300 41.18 89.63 -6.36
CA MET A 300 42.12 90.34 -5.49
C MET A 300 43.56 89.86 -5.65
N ARG A 301 43.75 88.58 -5.98
CA ARG A 301 45.07 87.97 -6.21
C ARG A 301 45.67 88.33 -7.56
N GLU A 302 44.84 88.49 -8.59
CA GLU A 302 45.30 88.96 -9.91
C GLU A 302 45.64 90.45 -9.93
N ARG A 303 45.21 91.22 -8.92
CA ARG A 303 45.49 92.65 -8.77
C ARG A 303 46.71 92.95 -7.87
N GLN A 304 47.41 91.93 -7.34
CA GLN A 304 48.70 92.04 -6.64
C GLN A 304 49.86 91.71 -7.57
#